data_AF-A0A2V8XSS3-F1
#
_entry.id   AF-A0A2V8XSS3-F1
#
_cell.length_a   1.000
_cell.length_b   1.000
_cell.length_c   1.000
_cell.angle_alpha   90.00
_cell.angle_beta   90.00
_cell.angle_gamma   90.00
#
_symmetry.space_group_name_H-M   'P 1'
#
loop_
_entity.id
_entity.type
_entity.pdbx_description
1 polymer ?
#
loop_
_entity_poly.entity_id
_entity_poly.type
_entity_poly.pdbx_seq_one_letter_code
_entity_poly.pdbx_strand_id
1 'polypeptide(L)'
;MILALVSASVVSAKPREWRDGTVTRIESTDTDSLARHIVMHYWIETKDMTYVLDYGFNPTIKAPWPGQHSRNRSPNLTVNGKTKISVEGKVAHVLDDNGRDVKMPILEKIAK
;
A
#
# COMPACT_ATOMS: atom_id res chain seq x y z
N MET A 1 31.60 40.88 -5.03
CA MET A 1 30.99 39.57 -5.33
C MET A 1 30.25 39.13 -4.07
N ILE A 2 28.91 39.17 -4.06
CA ILE A 2 28.09 38.78 -2.89
C ILE A 2 27.61 37.35 -3.16
N LEU A 3 28.06 36.40 -2.33
CA LEU A 3 27.65 35.01 -2.39
C LEU A 3 26.37 34.85 -1.56
N ALA A 4 25.23 34.68 -2.22
CA ALA A 4 23.97 34.38 -1.56
C ALA A 4 23.94 32.91 -1.14
N LEU A 5 23.98 32.64 0.18
CA LEU A 5 23.68 31.31 0.72
C LEU A 5 22.17 31.08 0.61
N VAL A 6 21.76 30.18 -0.28
CA VAL A 6 20.40 29.66 -0.32
C VAL A 6 20.26 28.60 0.76
N SER A 7 19.65 28.95 1.89
CA SER A 7 19.34 28.00 2.96
C SER A 7 18.22 27.06 2.51
N ALA A 8 18.58 25.85 2.07
CA ALA A 8 17.60 24.80 1.82
C ALA A 8 16.95 24.37 3.14
N SER A 9 15.66 24.64 3.30
CA SER A 9 14.89 24.14 4.44
C SER A 9 14.73 22.62 4.29
N VAL A 10 15.49 21.85 5.06
CA VAL A 10 15.25 20.40 5.18
C VAL A 10 14.00 20.22 6.05
N VAL A 11 12.84 20.11 5.41
CA VAL A 11 11.63 19.66 6.10
C VAL A 11 11.89 18.21 6.49
N SER A 12 12.15 17.97 7.77
CA SER A 12 12.22 16.63 8.33
C SER A 12 10.83 16.01 8.24
N ALA A 13 10.63 15.16 7.22
CA ALA A 13 9.43 14.35 7.12
C ALA A 13 9.37 13.45 8.35
N LYS A 14 8.31 13.55 9.16
CA LYS A 14 8.12 12.69 10.33
C LYS A 14 8.20 11.23 9.85
N PRO A 15 8.98 10.36 10.51
CA PRO A 15 9.01 8.95 10.15
C PRO A 15 7.60 8.37 10.31
N ARG A 16 7.18 7.63 9.30
CA ARG A 16 5.88 6.96 9.23
C ARG A 16 5.71 5.99 10.40
N GLU A 17 4.59 6.07 11.11
CA GLU A 17 4.29 5.15 12.21
C GLU A 17 3.81 3.79 11.66
N TRP A 18 4.70 2.80 11.70
CA TRP A 18 4.41 1.43 11.28
C TRP A 18 3.88 0.59 12.44
N ARG A 19 2.84 -0.20 12.17
CA ARG A 19 2.27 -1.20 13.08
C ARG A 19 2.43 -2.58 12.47
N ASP A 20 2.68 -3.57 13.31
CA ASP A 20 2.70 -4.96 12.87
C ASP A 20 1.27 -5.43 12.56
N GLY A 21 1.14 -6.19 11.47
CA GLY A 21 -0.13 -6.75 11.01
C GLY A 21 0.02 -8.17 10.48
N THR A 22 -1.11 -8.84 10.32
CA THR A 22 -1.22 -10.16 9.68
C THR A 22 -2.24 -10.08 8.56
N VAL A 23 -1.90 -10.58 7.38
CA VAL A 23 -2.85 -10.67 6.26
C VAL A 23 -3.76 -11.85 6.52
N THR A 24 -5.04 -11.64 6.82
CA THR A 24 -5.96 -12.72 7.20
C THR A 24 -6.80 -13.24 6.04
N ARG A 25 -7.04 -12.39 5.04
CA ARG A 25 -7.82 -12.74 3.86
C ARG A 25 -7.36 -11.92 2.66
N ILE A 26 -7.41 -12.55 1.49
CA ILE A 26 -7.18 -11.92 0.19
C ILE A 26 -8.29 -12.39 -0.74
N GLU A 27 -8.96 -11.46 -1.40
CA GLU A 27 -9.97 -11.76 -2.42
C GLU A 27 -9.73 -10.94 -3.68
N SER A 28 -10.30 -11.38 -4.79
CA SER A 28 -10.27 -10.64 -6.05
C SER A 28 -11.68 -10.45 -6.58
N THR A 29 -11.90 -9.29 -7.21
CA THR A 29 -13.07 -9.01 -8.02
C THR A 29 -12.59 -8.63 -9.42
N ASP A 30 -13.07 -9.36 -10.42
CA ASP A 30 -12.89 -8.93 -11.81
C ASP A 30 -13.95 -7.88 -12.12
N THR A 31 -13.52 -6.65 -12.37
CA THR A 31 -14.44 -5.51 -12.46
C THR A 31 -14.83 -5.17 -13.90
N ASP A 32 -14.06 -5.63 -14.89
CA ASP A 32 -14.39 -5.45 -16.31
C ASP A 32 -13.48 -6.31 -17.21
N SER A 33 -14.07 -7.29 -17.90
CA SER A 33 -13.34 -8.19 -18.81
C SER A 33 -12.75 -7.49 -20.03
N LEU A 34 -13.28 -6.33 -20.41
CA LEU A 34 -12.80 -5.54 -21.55
C LEU A 34 -11.60 -4.66 -21.16
N ALA A 35 -11.63 -4.07 -19.97
CA ALA A 35 -10.54 -3.23 -19.47
C ALA A 35 -9.42 -4.03 -18.76
N ARG A 36 -9.66 -5.32 -18.45
CA ARG A 36 -8.78 -6.17 -17.63
C ARG A 36 -8.39 -5.49 -16.32
N HIS A 37 -9.33 -4.78 -15.70
CA HIS A 37 -9.09 -4.15 -14.40
C HIS A 37 -9.49 -5.13 -13.29
N ILE A 38 -8.50 -5.54 -12.50
CA ILE A 38 -8.69 -6.48 -11.41
C ILE A 38 -8.51 -5.71 -10.11
N VAL A 39 -9.46 -5.86 -9.19
CA VAL A 39 -9.37 -5.29 -7.84
C VAL A 39 -9.10 -6.42 -6.85
N MET A 40 -8.03 -6.29 -6.08
CA MET A 40 -7.74 -7.15 -4.95
C MET A 40 -8.21 -6.50 -3.65
N HIS A 41 -8.80 -7.29 -2.79
CA HIS A 41 -9.25 -6.90 -1.45
C HIS A 41 -8.37 -7.60 -0.42
N TYR A 42 -7.82 -6.86 0.54
CA TYR A 42 -6.93 -7.37 1.58
C TYR A 42 -7.48 -7.06 2.97
N TRP A 43 -7.50 -8.07 3.84
CA TRP A 43 -7.77 -7.89 5.26
C TRP A 43 -6.47 -7.96 6.03
N ILE A 44 -6.09 -6.85 6.66
CA ILE A 44 -4.90 -6.75 7.49
C ILE A 44 -5.32 -6.52 8.93
N GLU A 45 -5.05 -7.50 9.77
CA GLU A 45 -5.37 -7.48 11.19
C GLU A 45 -4.16 -6.98 12.00
N THR A 46 -4.36 -5.91 12.76
CA THR A 46 -3.45 -5.41 13.81
C THR A 46 -3.95 -5.83 15.19
N LYS A 47 -3.25 -5.41 16.24
CA LYS A 47 -3.64 -5.67 17.63
C LYS A 47 -5.08 -5.22 17.95
N ASP A 48 -5.47 -4.07 17.40
CA ASP A 48 -6.65 -3.29 17.76
C ASP A 48 -7.70 -3.17 16.64
N MET A 49 -7.33 -3.49 15.40
CA MET A 49 -8.16 -3.18 14.24
C MET A 49 -7.96 -4.19 13.11
N THR A 50 -8.98 -4.37 12.28
CA THR A 50 -8.84 -5.00 10.96
C THR A 50 -9.09 -3.94 9.89
N TYR A 51 -8.15 -3.81 8.97
CA TYR A 51 -8.25 -2.92 7.81
C TYR A 51 -8.63 -3.71 6.58
N VAL A 52 -9.68 -3.26 5.88
CA VAL A 52 -10.04 -3.78 4.55
C VAL A 52 -9.52 -2.80 3.51
N LEU A 53 -8.63 -3.29 2.64
CA LEU A 53 -7.87 -2.47 1.70
C LEU A 53 -8.10 -2.91 0.26
N ASP A 54 -8.14 -1.94 -0.64
CA ASP A 54 -8.28 -2.19 -2.07
C ASP A 54 -7.00 -1.95 -2.85
N TYR A 55 -6.76 -2.80 -3.84
CA TYR A 55 -5.71 -2.60 -4.83
C TYR A 55 -6.17 -2.95 -6.24
N GLY A 56 -6.47 -1.92 -7.03
CA GLY A 56 -6.74 -2.06 -8.46
C GLY A 56 -5.47 -2.14 -9.30
N PHE A 57 -5.40 -3.11 -10.21
CA PHE A 57 -4.31 -3.26 -11.17
C PHE A 57 -4.82 -3.69 -12.55
N ASN A 58 -4.01 -3.42 -13.57
CA ASN A 58 -4.28 -3.86 -14.95
C ASN A 58 -3.04 -4.53 -15.54
N PRO A 59 -3.07 -5.86 -15.78
CA PRO A 59 -1.92 -6.62 -16.26
C PRO A 59 -1.45 -6.23 -17.66
N THR A 60 -2.23 -5.44 -18.41
CA THR A 60 -1.84 -4.96 -19.75
C THR A 60 -0.94 -3.73 -19.72
N ILE A 61 -0.86 -3.03 -18.58
CA ILE A 61 -0.01 -1.84 -18.43
C ILE A 61 1.46 -2.26 -18.30
N LYS A 62 2.38 -1.52 -18.94
CA LYS A 62 3.82 -1.75 -18.79
C LYS A 62 4.25 -1.50 -17.34
N ALA A 63 5.18 -2.32 -16.84
CA ALA A 63 5.72 -2.16 -15.48
C ALA A 63 6.37 -0.79 -15.31
N PRO A 64 6.25 -0.14 -14.13
CA PRO A 64 6.95 1.11 -13.85
C PRO A 64 8.44 0.88 -13.62
N TRP A 65 9.17 1.99 -13.43
CA TRP A 65 10.57 2.00 -13.05
C TRP A 65 10.84 1.16 -11.78
N PRO A 66 12.04 0.57 -11.65
CA PRO A 66 12.41 -0.21 -10.47
C PRO A 66 12.21 0.57 -9.16
N GLY A 67 11.60 -0.07 -8.15
CA GLY A 67 11.37 0.52 -6.83
C GLY A 67 9.98 1.10 -6.60
N GLN A 68 9.15 1.27 -7.64
CA GLN A 68 7.73 1.60 -7.47
C GLN A 68 6.85 0.34 -7.50
N HIS A 69 5.85 0.29 -6.62
CA HIS A 69 4.86 -0.78 -6.70
C HIS A 69 4.05 -0.65 -7.99
N SER A 70 3.94 -1.75 -8.74
CA SER A 70 3.44 -1.73 -10.10
C SER A 70 1.92 -1.76 -10.17
N ARG A 71 1.31 -0.89 -10.98
CA ARG A 71 -0.12 -0.96 -11.33
C ARG A 71 -0.46 -2.06 -12.33
N ASN A 72 0.50 -2.92 -12.69
CA ASN A 72 0.30 -4.05 -13.60
C ASN A 72 0.22 -5.43 -12.93
N ARG A 73 0.38 -5.51 -11.62
CA ARG A 73 0.26 -6.75 -10.87
C ARG A 73 -0.24 -6.44 -9.47
N SER A 74 -0.82 -7.44 -8.82
CA SER A 74 -1.14 -7.38 -7.41
C SER A 74 0.14 -7.28 -6.55
N PRO A 75 0.01 -6.74 -5.34
CA PRO A 75 1.00 -6.86 -4.27
C PRO A 75 1.34 -8.32 -3.96
N ASN A 76 2.60 -8.57 -3.63
CA ASN A 76 3.05 -9.87 -3.15
C ASN A 76 2.77 -9.97 -1.64
N LEU A 77 1.58 -10.42 -1.27
CA LEU A 77 1.18 -10.61 0.12
C LEU A 77 0.69 -12.04 0.31
N THR A 78 1.17 -12.68 1.37
CA THR A 78 0.82 -14.07 1.70
C THR A 78 -0.27 -14.11 2.78
N VAL A 79 -1.32 -14.93 2.58
CA VAL A 79 -2.33 -15.19 3.61
C VAL A 79 -1.68 -15.82 4.84
N ASN A 80 -2.06 -15.35 6.03
CA ASN A 80 -1.42 -15.57 7.33
C ASN A 80 0.02 -15.06 7.45
N GLY A 81 0.54 -14.35 6.44
CA GLY A 81 1.84 -13.70 6.45
C GLY A 81 1.86 -12.47 7.36
N LYS A 82 3.04 -12.18 7.92
CA LYS A 82 3.29 -10.96 8.70
C LYS A 82 3.65 -9.81 7.78
N THR A 83 3.11 -8.64 8.06
CA THR A 83 3.36 -7.40 7.31
C THR A 83 3.46 -6.22 8.27
N LYS A 84 3.79 -5.04 7.73
CA LYS A 84 3.68 -3.75 8.44
C LYS A 84 2.69 -2.86 7.71
N ILE A 85 1.84 -2.21 8.47
CA ILE A 85 0.86 -1.25 7.98
C ILE A 85 1.04 0.11 8.66
N SER A 86 0.90 1.18 7.90
CA SER A 86 0.78 2.53 8.41
C SER A 86 -0.42 3.21 7.78
N VAL A 87 -1.15 4.01 8.56
CA VAL A 87 -2.42 4.60 8.12
C VAL A 87 -2.31 6.12 8.10
N GLU A 88 -2.62 6.70 6.94
CA GLU A 88 -2.65 8.14 6.72
C GLU A 88 -4.05 8.51 6.20
N GLY A 89 -4.94 8.86 7.12
CA GLY A 89 -6.34 9.20 6.82
C GLY A 89 -7.12 8.01 6.23
N LYS A 90 -7.43 8.09 4.93
CA LYS A 90 -8.19 7.09 4.15
C LYS A 90 -7.30 6.13 3.36
N VAL A 91 -5.99 6.19 3.57
CA VAL A 91 -5.02 5.36 2.84
C VAL A 91 -4.18 4.58 3.84
N ALA A 92 -3.90 3.33 3.51
CA ALA A 92 -2.90 2.50 4.17
C ALA A 92 -1.67 2.37 3.29
N HIS A 93 -0.51 2.36 3.93
CA HIS A 93 0.75 1.93 3.36
C HIS A 93 1.05 0.56 3.95
N VAL A 94 1.36 -0.41 3.09
CA VAL A 94 1.58 -1.80 3.46
C VAL A 94 2.90 -2.25 2.87
N LEU A 95 3.74 -2.91 3.68
CA LEU A 95 4.93 -3.56 3.14
C LEU A 95 4.55 -4.93 2.57
N ASP A 96 4.76 -5.12 1.26
CA ASP A 96 4.64 -6.43 0.63
C ASP A 96 5.75 -7.38 1.15
N ASP A 97 5.66 -8.67 0.82
CA ASP A 97 6.61 -9.70 1.27
C ASP A 97 8.04 -9.46 0.74
N ASN A 98 8.21 -8.57 -0.25
CA ASN A 98 9.51 -8.13 -0.75
C ASN A 98 10.00 -6.83 -0.07
N GLY A 99 9.29 -6.34 0.95
CA GLY A 99 9.59 -5.10 1.66
C GLY A 99 9.22 -3.82 0.89
N ARG A 100 8.40 -3.90 -0.16
CA ARG A 100 7.99 -2.72 -0.94
C ARG A 100 6.80 -2.02 -0.29
N ASP A 101 6.87 -0.70 -0.18
CA ASP A 101 5.75 0.12 0.27
C ASP A 101 4.67 0.20 -0.81
N VAL A 102 3.48 -0.29 -0.46
CA VAL A 102 2.30 -0.29 -1.30
C VAL A 102 1.21 0.58 -0.69
N LYS A 103 0.83 1.60 -1.44
CA LYS A 103 -0.26 2.51 -1.08
C LYS A 103 -1.61 1.93 -1.52
N MET A 104 -2.50 1.70 -0.57
CA MET A 104 -3.84 1.12 -0.78
C MET A 104 -4.92 1.98 -0.13
N PRO A 105 -6.01 2.35 -0.83
CA PRO A 105 -7.19 2.92 -0.18
C PRO A 105 -7.76 1.97 0.88
N ILE A 106 -8.24 2.55 1.98
CA ILE A 106 -8.96 1.84 3.05
C ILE A 106 -10.44 1.88 2.71
N LEU A 107 -11.05 0.71 2.51
CA LEU A 107 -12.49 0.57 2.39
C LEU A 107 -13.17 0.62 3.76
N GLU A 108 -12.63 -0.11 4.71
CA GLU A 108 -13.25 -0.30 6.02
C GLU A 108 -12.21 -0.42 7.14
N LYS A 109 -12.61 0.03 8.34
CA LYS A 109 -11.87 -0.11 9.60
C LYS A 109 -12.79 -0.78 10.61
N ILE A 110 -12.44 -1.99 11.02
CA ILE A 110 -13.23 -2.80 11.96
C ILE A 110 -12.48 -2.84 13.29
N ALA A 111 -13.03 -2.20 14.33
CA ALA A 111 -12.45 -2.26 15.68
C ALA A 111 -12.69 -3.63 16.32
N LYS A 112 -11.77 -4.03 17.21
CA LYS A 112 -11.88 -5.26 18.01
C LYS A 112 -12.42 -5.00 19.41
#